data_AF-A0A955YK83-F1
#
_entry.id   AF-A0A955YK83-F1
#
_cell.length_a   1.000
_cell.length_b   1.000
_cell.length_c   1.000
_cell.angle_alpha   90.00
_cell.angle_beta   90.00
_cell.angle_gamma   90.00
#
_symmetry.space_group_name_H-M   'P 1'
#
loop_
_entity.id
_entity.type
_entity.pdbx_description
1 polymer ?
#
loop_
_entity_poly.entity_id
_entity_poly.type
_entity_poly.pdbx_seq_one_letter_code
_entity_poly.pdbx_strand_id
1 'polypeptide(L)'
;IDFGDVVLWDGAPVSVLNTSDGPVPRFPLLEILRKGDEHRMRFVALSDDPGRIHELEQALPPYARLFVHREHVEVAAPTDEHARPARGDGGAAPEQSGLTYGKIVLPAGADLRGFRAAYEKAIAKRGLAIALPRLYELLEETKRAGQEHQAWRGVERKAIKRGLLT
;
A
#
# COMPACT_ATOMS: atom_id res chain seq x y z
N ILE A 1 -7.39 -16.46 9.39
CA ILE A 1 -6.74 -15.55 10.37
C ILE A 1 -6.35 -14.29 9.59
N ASP A 2 -6.69 -13.11 10.10
CA ASP A 2 -6.43 -11.80 9.46
C ASP A 2 -5.08 -11.24 9.96
N PHE A 3 -4.12 -11.07 9.04
CA PHE A 3 -2.79 -10.51 9.33
C PHE A 3 -2.63 -9.07 8.79
N GLY A 4 -3.74 -8.34 8.65
CA GLY A 4 -3.79 -7.00 8.06
C GLY A 4 -4.23 -7.07 6.60
N ASP A 5 -3.32 -6.89 5.66
CA ASP A 5 -3.65 -6.85 4.22
C ASP A 5 -3.66 -8.25 3.56
N VAL A 6 -3.43 -9.30 4.34
CA VAL A 6 -3.38 -10.69 3.86
C VAL A 6 -4.41 -11.50 4.64
N VAL A 7 -5.39 -12.02 3.90
CA VAL A 7 -6.30 -13.05 4.36
C VAL A 7 -5.89 -14.34 3.66
N LEU A 8 -5.36 -15.31 4.41
CA LEU A 8 -5.09 -16.65 3.88
C LEU A 8 -6.39 -17.46 3.96
N TRP A 9 -6.93 -17.81 2.80
CA TRP A 9 -7.97 -18.82 2.65
C TRP A 9 -7.31 -20.08 2.09
N ASP A 10 -7.50 -21.21 2.78
CA ASP A 10 -6.94 -22.52 2.41
C ASP A 10 -5.42 -22.50 2.19
N GLY A 11 -4.65 -22.55 3.28
CA GLY A 11 -3.20 -22.36 3.24
C GLY A 11 -2.49 -23.42 2.41
N ALA A 12 -2.28 -23.17 1.13
CA ALA A 12 -1.46 -24.02 0.28
C ALA A 12 0.01 -23.97 0.76
N PRO A 13 0.73 -25.11 0.74
CA PRO A 13 2.14 -25.13 1.07
C PRO A 13 2.93 -24.28 0.06
N VAL A 14 3.81 -23.42 0.56
CA VAL A 14 4.65 -22.54 -0.27
C VAL A 14 5.95 -23.22 -0.71
N SER A 15 6.31 -24.33 -0.07
CA SER A 15 7.41 -25.19 -0.48
C SER A 15 7.27 -26.59 0.13
N VAL A 16 8.05 -27.55 -0.37
CA VAL A 16 8.16 -28.90 0.19
C VAL A 16 9.62 -29.15 0.55
N LEU A 17 9.86 -29.64 1.76
CA LEU A 17 11.17 -30.08 2.22
C LEU A 17 11.27 -31.59 2.07
N ASN A 18 12.20 -32.07 1.24
CA ASN A 18 12.47 -33.51 1.16
C ASN A 18 13.38 -33.93 2.33
N THR A 19 12.88 -34.78 3.22
CA THR A 19 13.66 -35.39 4.31
C THR A 19 13.85 -36.89 4.06
N SER A 20 14.67 -37.56 4.88
CA SER A 20 14.84 -39.02 4.83
C SER A 20 13.54 -39.78 5.10
N ASP A 21 12.58 -39.15 5.78
CA ASP A 21 11.30 -39.73 6.17
C ASP A 21 10.16 -39.35 5.19
N GLY A 22 10.47 -38.57 4.13
CA GLY A 22 9.53 -38.19 3.08
C GLY A 22 9.40 -36.67 2.85
N PRO A 23 8.55 -36.26 1.89
CA PRO A 23 8.29 -34.84 1.63
C PRO A 23 7.44 -34.22 2.75
N VAL A 24 7.94 -33.13 3.34
CA VAL A 24 7.26 -32.35 4.38
C VAL A 24 6.81 -31.00 3.81
N PRO A 25 5.50 -30.72 3.68
CA PRO A 25 5.01 -29.43 3.22
C PRO A 25 5.33 -28.32 4.23
N ARG A 26 5.81 -27.17 3.74
CA ARG A 26 6.07 -25.97 4.52
C ARG A 26 5.01 -24.92 4.20
N PHE A 27 4.28 -24.52 5.23
CA PHE A 27 3.28 -23.47 5.16
C PHE A 27 3.91 -22.12 5.49
N PRO A 28 3.38 -21.01 4.94
CA PRO A 28 3.90 -19.68 5.24
C PRO A 28 3.76 -19.38 6.74
N LEU A 29 4.86 -18.99 7.36
CA LEU A 29 4.92 -18.66 8.78
C LEU A 29 4.48 -17.20 8.97
N LEU A 30 3.17 -17.00 9.05
CA LEU A 30 2.56 -15.67 9.16
C LEU A 30 2.83 -14.99 10.51
N GLU A 31 3.34 -15.71 11.51
CA GLU A 31 3.82 -15.16 12.79
C GLU A 31 5.01 -14.19 12.61
N ILE A 32 5.75 -14.31 11.50
CA ILE A 32 6.81 -13.35 11.13
C ILE A 32 6.21 -11.98 10.74
N LEU A 33 4.93 -11.93 10.33
CA LEU A 33 4.20 -10.68 10.13
C LEU A 33 3.80 -10.12 11.50
N ARG A 34 4.77 -9.51 12.19
CA ARG A 34 4.55 -8.90 13.50
C ARG A 34 3.56 -7.74 13.37
N LYS A 35 2.36 -7.94 13.91
CA LYS A 35 1.39 -6.87 14.11
C LYS A 35 1.99 -5.86 15.09
N GLY A 36 2.36 -4.67 14.60
CA GLY A 36 2.74 -3.53 15.45
C GLY A 36 4.13 -2.95 15.24
N ASP A 37 5.00 -3.56 14.43
CA ASP A 37 6.35 -3.02 14.16
C ASP A 37 6.37 -1.94 13.06
N GLU A 38 5.19 -1.52 12.59
CA GLU A 38 5.04 -0.55 11.51
C GLU A 38 3.88 0.41 11.75
N HIS A 39 4.05 1.66 11.31
CA HIS A 39 2.96 2.60 11.09
C HIS A 39 2.44 2.44 9.67
N ARG A 40 1.20 1.97 9.53
CA ARG A 40 0.51 1.83 8.24
C ARG A 40 -0.52 2.94 8.10
N MET A 41 -0.29 3.86 7.16
CA MET A 41 -1.11 5.05 6.99
C MET A 41 -1.76 5.04 5.61
N ARG A 42 -3.09 4.91 5.55
CA ARG A 42 -3.83 4.91 4.29
C ARG A 42 -3.86 6.32 3.68
N PHE A 43 -3.77 6.40 2.36
CA PHE A 43 -3.97 7.64 1.62
C PHE A 43 -5.02 7.48 0.51
N VAL A 44 -5.60 8.61 0.13
CA VAL A 44 -6.33 8.78 -1.13
C VAL A 44 -5.68 9.93 -1.89
N ALA A 45 -5.48 9.75 -3.19
CA ALA A 45 -4.90 10.75 -4.05
C ALA A 45 -5.70 10.87 -5.34
N LEU A 46 -5.80 12.07 -5.87
CA LEU A 46 -6.34 12.37 -7.19
C LEU A 46 -5.32 13.21 -7.93
N SER A 47 -4.85 12.69 -9.05
CA SER A 47 -3.95 13.41 -9.95
C SER A 47 -4.40 13.26 -11.39
N ASP A 48 -4.22 14.33 -12.16
CA ASP A 48 -4.42 14.32 -13.61
C ASP A 48 -3.16 13.76 -14.34
N ASP A 49 -2.04 13.68 -13.62
CA ASP A 49 -0.74 13.23 -14.11
C ASP A 49 -0.34 11.94 -13.35
N PRO A 50 -0.27 10.81 -14.05
CA PRO A 50 0.02 9.53 -13.42
C PRO A 50 1.37 9.51 -12.67
N GLY A 51 2.37 10.24 -13.19
CA GLY A 51 3.74 10.25 -12.65
C GLY A 51 3.87 10.90 -11.28
N ARG A 52 2.82 11.59 -10.79
CA ARG A 52 2.87 12.30 -9.51
C ARG A 52 2.95 11.40 -8.30
N ILE A 53 2.37 10.20 -8.37
CA ILE A 53 2.48 9.23 -7.28
C ILE A 53 3.89 8.64 -7.24
N HIS A 54 4.48 8.36 -8.40
CA HIS A 54 5.86 7.92 -8.47
C HIS A 54 6.85 9.01 -8.03
N GLU A 55 6.64 10.26 -8.45
CA GLU A 55 7.43 11.40 -7.94
C GLU A 55 7.33 11.55 -6.42
N LEU A 56 6.12 11.34 -5.86
CA LEU A 56 5.92 11.35 -4.41
C LEU A 56 6.74 10.24 -3.76
N GLU A 57 6.65 9.01 -4.25
CA GLU A 57 7.42 7.86 -3.73
C GLU A 57 8.93 8.16 -3.72
N GLN A 58 9.48 8.70 -4.82
CA GLN A 58 10.90 9.05 -4.91
C GLN A 58 11.32 10.19 -3.97
N ALA A 59 10.38 11.05 -3.59
CA ALA A 59 10.63 12.18 -2.68
C ALA A 59 10.49 11.81 -1.20
N LEU A 60 9.91 10.65 -0.89
CA LEU A 60 9.77 10.19 0.50
C LEU A 60 11.12 9.77 1.08
N PRO A 61 11.29 9.83 2.41
CA PRO A 61 12.48 9.32 3.06
C PRO A 61 12.73 7.84 2.75
N PRO A 62 13.99 7.36 2.71
CA PRO A 62 14.32 5.98 2.33
C PRO A 62 13.71 4.89 3.22
N TYR A 63 13.29 5.23 4.44
CA TYR A 63 12.62 4.32 5.37
C TYR A 63 11.11 4.24 5.15
N ALA A 64 10.54 5.09 4.30
CA ALA A 64 9.14 5.04 3.93
C ALA A 64 8.95 4.16 2.69
N ARG A 65 7.84 3.43 2.66
CA ARG A 65 7.40 2.66 1.50
C ARG A 65 5.99 3.05 1.14
N LEU A 66 5.77 3.44 -0.12
CA LEU A 66 4.45 3.76 -0.65
C LEU A 66 3.93 2.56 -1.43
N PHE A 67 2.72 2.13 -1.11
CA PHE A 67 2.04 1.05 -1.81
C PHE A 67 0.74 1.58 -2.39
N VAL A 68 0.60 1.51 -3.71
CA VAL A 68 -0.66 1.78 -4.39
C VAL A 68 -1.51 0.52 -4.36
N HIS A 69 -2.75 0.63 -3.91
CA HIS A 69 -3.72 -0.46 -4.04
C HIS A 69 -4.17 -0.52 -5.49
N ARG A 70 -3.66 -1.52 -6.22
CA ARG A 70 -4.25 -1.96 -7.49
C ARG A 70 -5.24 -3.06 -7.16
N GLU A 71 -6.44 -3.02 -7.74
CA GLU A 71 -7.27 -4.23 -7.82
C GLU A 71 -6.51 -5.22 -8.73
N HIS A 72 -5.74 -6.13 -8.12
CA HIS A 72 -5.20 -7.31 -8.78
C HIS A 72 -5.95 -8.51 -8.21
N VAL A 73 -7.00 -8.94 -8.89
CA VAL A 73 -7.53 -10.29 -8.71
C VAL A 73 -6.79 -11.18 -9.71
N GLU A 74 -5.59 -11.63 -9.34
CA GLU A 74 -4.97 -12.76 -10.03
C GLU A 74 -5.65 -14.03 -9.54
N VAL A 75 -6.65 -14.47 -10.28
CA VAL A 75 -7.16 -15.84 -10.14
C VAL A 75 -6.06 -16.74 -10.68
N ALA A 76 -5.33 -17.42 -9.80
CA ALA A 76 -4.57 -18.59 -10.18
C ALA A 76 -5.57 -19.63 -10.71
N ALA A 77 -5.72 -19.70 -12.03
CA ALA A 77 -6.35 -20.86 -12.64
C ALA A 77 -5.54 -22.09 -12.23
N PRO A 78 -6.17 -23.24 -11.95
CA PRO A 78 -5.44 -24.47 -11.67
C PRO A 78 -4.71 -24.86 -12.96
N THR A 79 -3.43 -24.52 -13.07
CA THR A 79 -2.59 -24.98 -14.16
C THR A 79 -1.81 -26.20 -13.70
N ASP A 80 -1.81 -27.18 -14.60
CA ASP A 80 -1.18 -28.49 -14.46
C ASP A 80 0.22 -28.43 -13.84
N GLU A 81 0.56 -29.50 -13.11
CA GLU A 81 1.67 -29.70 -12.16
C GLU A 81 3.10 -29.31 -12.59
N HIS A 82 3.35 -28.71 -13.76
CA HIS A 82 4.70 -28.43 -14.27
C HIS A 82 4.95 -26.96 -14.69
N ALA A 83 4.03 -26.03 -14.47
CA ALA A 83 4.31 -24.63 -14.71
C ALA A 83 5.13 -24.02 -13.55
N ARG A 84 6.43 -23.81 -13.77
CA ARG A 84 7.24 -22.93 -12.91
C ARG A 84 6.49 -21.59 -12.75
N PRO A 85 6.29 -21.07 -11.53
CA PRO A 85 5.75 -19.72 -11.41
C PRO A 85 6.73 -18.79 -12.14
N ALA A 86 6.22 -18.11 -13.16
CA ALA A 86 6.94 -17.00 -13.74
C ALA A 86 7.27 -16.06 -12.58
N ARG A 87 8.53 -15.66 -12.45
CA ARG A 87 8.91 -14.57 -11.56
C ARG A 87 8.00 -13.41 -11.91
N GLY A 88 7.08 -13.08 -11.00
CA GLY A 88 6.37 -11.83 -11.04
C GLY A 88 7.39 -10.74 -10.77
N ASP A 89 8.15 -10.37 -11.81
CA ASP A 89 8.81 -9.07 -11.82
C ASP A 89 7.70 -8.06 -11.55
N GLY A 90 7.90 -7.23 -10.53
CA GLY A 90 6.98 -6.19 -10.08
C GLY A 90 6.76 -5.14 -11.17
N GLY A 91 6.03 -5.54 -12.22
CA GLY A 91 5.81 -4.79 -13.43
C GLY A 91 5.00 -3.55 -13.11
N ALA A 92 5.68 -2.41 -13.11
CA ALA A 92 5.07 -1.11 -13.29
C ALA A 92 4.36 -1.07 -14.66
N ALA A 93 3.13 -1.59 -14.72
CA ALA A 93 2.18 -1.38 -15.80
C ALA A 93 1.40 -0.07 -15.57
N PRO A 94 0.86 0.57 -16.63
CA PRO A 94 0.81 2.01 -16.79
C PRO A 94 -0.06 2.68 -15.74
N GLU A 95 0.48 3.76 -15.20
CA GLU A 95 -0.17 4.64 -14.25
C GLU A 95 -1.43 5.24 -14.91
N GLN A 96 -2.61 4.89 -14.41
CA GLN A 96 -3.85 5.54 -14.83
C GLN A 96 -3.91 6.90 -14.15
N SER A 97 -3.99 7.97 -14.96
CA SER A 97 -4.40 9.28 -14.45
C SER A 97 -5.78 9.14 -13.82
N GLY A 98 -5.93 9.55 -12.57
CA GLY A 98 -7.17 9.29 -11.85
C GLY A 98 -7.04 9.24 -10.33
N LEU A 99 -8.03 8.60 -9.72
CA LEU A 99 -8.11 8.37 -8.29
C LEU A 99 -7.25 7.17 -7.91
N THR A 100 -6.44 7.34 -6.88
CA THR A 100 -5.52 6.33 -6.38
C THR A 100 -5.76 6.14 -4.88
N TYR A 101 -5.90 4.89 -4.45
CA TYR A 101 -5.85 4.52 -3.05
C TYR A 101 -4.53 3.81 -2.75
N GLY A 102 -4.08 3.91 -1.51
CA GLY A 102 -2.90 3.19 -1.09
C GLY A 102 -2.58 3.37 0.37
N LYS A 103 -1.35 3.03 0.73
CA LYS A 103 -0.81 3.20 2.07
C LYS A 103 0.66 3.58 2.02
N ILE A 104 1.09 4.36 3.00
CA ILE A 104 2.50 4.58 3.31
C ILE A 104 2.80 3.80 4.58
N VAL A 105 3.89 3.03 4.54
CA VAL A 105 4.35 2.20 5.65
C VAL A 105 5.69 2.73 6.14
N LEU A 106 5.79 2.94 7.46
CA LEU A 106 7.00 3.33 8.16
C LEU A 106 7.31 2.30 9.25
N PRO A 107 8.57 2.08 9.64
CA PRO A 107 8.92 1.35 10.86
C PRO A 107 8.32 2.03 12.12
N ALA A 108 7.99 1.27 13.16
CA ALA A 108 7.37 1.79 14.39
C ALA A 108 8.19 2.89 15.09
N GLY A 109 9.52 2.81 15.02
CA GLY A 109 10.44 3.81 15.58
C GLY A 109 10.84 4.94 14.64
N ALA A 110 10.20 5.06 13.47
CA ALA A 110 10.54 6.09 12.49
C ALA A 110 10.23 7.51 13.01
N ASP A 111 11.05 8.48 12.60
CA ASP A 111 10.80 9.89 12.88
C ASP A 111 9.58 10.38 12.09
N LEU A 112 8.44 10.47 12.77
CA LEU A 112 7.17 10.93 12.22
C LEU A 112 7.21 12.43 11.86
N ARG A 113 7.96 13.26 12.60
CA ARG A 113 8.04 14.71 12.35
C ARG A 113 8.91 14.99 11.13
N GLY A 114 10.06 14.32 11.02
CA GLY A 114 10.90 14.36 9.83
C GLY A 114 10.18 13.82 8.60
N PHE A 115 9.43 12.72 8.76
CA PHE A 115 8.58 12.20 7.68
C PHE A 115 7.53 13.22 7.24
N ARG A 116 6.81 13.84 8.20
CA ARG A 116 5.82 14.88 7.89
C ARG A 116 6.43 16.02 7.06
N ALA A 117 7.58 16.54 7.47
CA ALA A 117 8.23 17.64 6.76
C ALA A 117 8.60 17.24 5.31
N ALA A 118 9.13 16.03 5.11
CA ALA A 118 9.44 15.51 3.78
C ALA A 118 8.18 15.30 2.93
N TYR A 119 7.12 14.72 3.52
CA TYR A 119 5.83 14.49 2.87
C TYR A 119 5.17 15.81 2.46
N GLU A 120 5.07 16.79 3.36
CA GLU A 120 4.47 18.10 3.07
C GLU A 120 5.24 18.84 1.96
N LYS A 121 6.57 18.74 1.97
CA LYS A 121 7.42 19.28 0.90
C LYS A 121 7.16 18.59 -0.44
N ALA A 122 6.98 17.27 -0.45
CA ALA A 122 6.73 16.50 -1.67
C ALA A 122 5.38 16.84 -2.31
N ILE A 123 4.32 17.01 -1.50
CA ILE A 123 2.96 17.26 -1.98
C ILE A 123 2.67 18.75 -2.26
N ALA A 124 3.57 19.67 -1.91
CA ALA A 124 3.41 21.10 -2.18
C ALA A 124 3.37 21.44 -3.68
N LYS A 125 3.81 20.51 -4.54
CA LYS A 125 3.75 20.67 -6.00
C LYS A 125 2.30 20.67 -6.50
N ARG A 126 2.01 21.51 -7.50
CA ARG A 126 0.68 21.56 -8.15
C ARG A 126 0.39 20.26 -8.89
N GLY A 127 -0.89 19.86 -8.94
CA GLY A 127 -1.36 18.73 -9.75
C GLY A 127 -1.63 17.44 -8.96
N LEU A 128 -1.41 17.43 -7.65
CA LEU A 128 -1.71 16.29 -6.76
C LEU A 128 -2.61 16.76 -5.61
N ALA A 129 -3.81 16.20 -5.53
CA ALA A 129 -4.67 16.33 -4.34
C ALA A 129 -4.59 15.02 -3.57
N ILE A 130 -3.98 15.03 -2.38
CA ILE A 130 -3.76 13.84 -1.57
C ILE A 130 -4.15 14.11 -0.12
N ALA A 131 -4.69 13.10 0.56
CA ALA A 131 -5.02 13.15 1.98
C ALA A 131 -4.41 11.95 2.72
N LEU A 132 -3.81 12.21 3.88
CA LEU A 132 -3.17 11.21 4.74
C LEU A 132 -3.52 11.46 6.22
N PRO A 133 -4.78 11.23 6.65
CA PRO A 133 -5.24 11.64 7.99
C PRO A 133 -4.44 10.98 9.12
N ARG A 134 -4.10 9.70 8.96
CA ARG A 134 -3.43 8.90 10.00
C ARG A 134 -2.08 9.47 10.43
N LEU A 135 -1.35 10.15 9.53
CA LEU A 135 -0.10 10.82 9.88
C LEU A 135 -0.31 11.83 11.02
N TYR A 136 -1.33 12.66 10.88
CA TYR A 136 -1.60 13.73 11.83
C TYR A 136 -2.29 13.21 13.10
N GLU A 137 -3.00 12.09 13.03
CA GLU A 137 -3.46 11.38 14.23
C GLU A 137 -2.30 10.84 15.05
N LEU A 138 -1.30 10.22 14.39
CA LEU A 138 -0.10 9.69 15.06
C LEU A 138 0.78 10.79 15.66
N LEU A 139 0.72 12.01 15.10
CA LEU A 139 1.36 13.20 15.63
C LEU A 139 0.54 13.94 16.70
N GLU A 140 -0.65 13.42 17.03
CA GLU A 140 -1.61 14.04 17.97
C GLU A 140 -2.10 15.44 17.54
N GLU A 141 -2.07 15.74 16.25
CA GLU A 141 -2.49 17.02 15.68
C GLU A 141 -3.96 16.98 15.26
N THR A 142 -4.87 16.89 16.24
CA THR A 142 -6.31 16.63 16.04
C THR A 142 -6.97 17.56 15.01
N LYS A 143 -6.67 18.87 15.05
CA LYS A 143 -7.24 19.84 14.11
C LYS A 143 -6.82 19.55 12.67
N ARG A 144 -5.54 19.21 12.47
CA ARG A 144 -5.00 18.92 11.14
C ARG A 144 -5.49 17.57 10.63
N ALA A 145 -5.54 16.56 11.49
CA ALA A 145 -6.17 15.27 11.17
C ALA A 145 -7.62 15.45 10.69
N GLY A 146 -8.39 16.30 11.37
CA GLY A 146 -9.75 16.66 10.94
C GLY A 146 -9.80 17.31 9.55
N GLN A 147 -8.87 18.21 9.24
CA GLN A 147 -8.77 18.81 7.89
C GLN A 147 -8.46 17.77 6.82
N GLU A 148 -7.57 16.82 7.10
CA GLU A 148 -7.22 15.75 6.18
C GLU A 148 -8.37 14.76 5.96
N HIS A 149 -9.15 14.44 6.99
CA HIS A 149 -10.38 13.66 6.83
C HIS A 149 -11.40 14.37 5.92
N GLN A 150 -11.52 15.70 6.04
CA GLN A 150 -12.36 16.46 5.11
C GLN A 150 -11.76 16.50 3.70
N ALA A 151 -10.43 16.63 3.57
CA ALA A 151 -9.73 16.59 2.30
C ALA A 151 -9.94 15.24 1.60
N TRP A 152 -9.87 14.12 2.33
CA TRP A 152 -10.19 12.78 1.83
C TRP A 152 -11.56 12.74 1.18
N ARG A 153 -12.60 13.16 1.92
CA ARG A 153 -13.97 13.23 1.40
C ARG A 153 -14.08 14.17 0.19
N GLY A 154 -13.32 15.26 0.19
CA GLY A 154 -13.23 16.19 -0.94
C GLY A 154 -12.65 15.55 -2.19
N VAL A 155 -11.59 14.77 -2.05
CA VAL A 155 -10.94 14.00 -3.12
C VAL A 155 -11.93 12.99 -3.71
N GLU A 156 -12.60 12.20 -2.87
CA GLU A 156 -13.59 11.21 -3.32
C GLU A 156 -14.78 11.86 -4.01
N ARG A 157 -15.35 12.93 -3.45
CA ARG A 157 -16.43 13.68 -4.11
C ARG A 157 -16.01 14.22 -5.47
N LYS A 158 -14.78 14.70 -5.61
CA LYS A 158 -14.25 15.18 -6.89
C LYS A 158 -14.08 14.03 -7.88
N ALA A 159 -13.66 12.85 -7.41
CA ALA A 159 -13.57 11.65 -8.23
C ALA A 159 -14.96 11.14 -8.68
N ILE A 160 -15.97 11.14 -7.81
CA ILE A 160 -17.37 10.82 -8.17
C ILE A 160 -17.86 11.76 -9.28
N LYS A 161 -17.66 13.07 -9.13
CA LYS A 161 -18.04 14.06 -10.15
C LYS A 161 -17.33 13.85 -11.50
N ARG A 162 -16.14 13.23 -11.48
CA ARG A 162 -15.36 12.88 -12.67
C ARG A 162 -15.68 11.48 -13.22
N GLY A 163 -16.60 10.75 -12.59
CA GLY A 163 -16.95 9.37 -12.98
C GLY A 163 -15.86 8.33 -12.66
N LEU A 164 -14.93 8.64 -11.75
CA LEU A 164 -13.83 7.75 -11.34
C LEU A 164 -14.19 6.84 -10.15
N LEU A 165 -15.31 7.13 -9.49
CA LEU A 165 -15.94 6.34 -8.43
C LEU A 165 -17.42 6.26 -8.77
N THR A 166 -17.99 5.06 -8.65
CA THR A 166 -19.42 4.81 -8.89
C THR A 166 -20.19 4.83 -7.57
#